data_AF-A0A967Y0E2-F1
#
_entry.id   AF-A0A967Y0E2-F1
#
_cell.length_a   1.000
_cell.length_b   1.000
_cell.length_c   1.000
_cell.angle_alpha   90.00
_cell.angle_beta   90.00
_cell.angle_gamma   90.00
#
_symmetry.space_group_name_H-M   'P 1'
#
loop_
_entity.id
_entity.type
_entity.pdbx_description
1 polymer ?
#
loop_
_entity_poly.entity_id
_entity_poly.type
_entity_poly.pdbx_seq_one_letter_code
_entity_poly.pdbx_strand_id
1 'polypeptide(L)' 'MAVGTPAYMSPEQASGSDRVDGRSDIYALGCMLYEMLAGEPPFSGPTVEAMMARRLTEPPPPV' A
#
# COMPACT_ATOMS: atom_id res chain seq x y z
N MET A 1 6.46 10.44 12.37
CA MET A 1 5.53 11.13 11.44
C MET A 1 5.57 10.35 10.14
N ALA A 2 4.57 9.53 9.85
CA ALA A 2 4.52 8.81 8.58
C ALA A 2 4.22 9.84 7.48
N VAL A 3 5.19 10.09 6.60
CA VAL A 3 5.00 10.97 5.44
C VAL A 3 4.41 10.12 4.31
N GLY A 4 3.22 10.48 3.85
CA GLY A 4 2.52 9.83 2.74
C GLY A 4 1.06 9.52 3.04
N THR A 5 0.26 9.28 1.99
CA THR A 5 -1.10 8.74 2.11
C THR A 5 -0.99 7.23 2.35
N PRO A 6 -1.34 6.71 3.55
CA PRO A 6 -1.04 5.32 3.93
C PRO A 6 -1.54 4.27 2.93
N ALA A 7 -2.59 4.56 2.16
CA ALA A 7 -3.19 3.67 1.16
C ALA A 7 -2.21 3.23 0.05
N TYR A 8 -1.19 4.03 -0.30
CA TYR A 8 -0.26 3.75 -1.40
C TYR A 8 1.16 3.39 -0.95
N MET A 9 1.38 3.31 0.37
CA MET A 9 2.69 3.01 0.93
C MET A 9 3.11 1.58 0.59
N SER A 10 4.34 1.40 0.13
CA SER A 10 4.90 0.07 -0.13
C SER A 10 5.14 -0.72 1.18
N PRO A 11 5.22 -2.06 1.13
CA PRO A 11 5.56 -2.89 2.28
C PRO A 11 6.85 -2.45 3.02
N GLU A 12 7.89 -2.12 2.26
CA GLU A 12 9.17 -1.67 2.79
C GLU A 12 9.05 -0.31 3.50
N GLN A 13 8.29 0.64 2.95
CA GLN A 13 8.00 1.91 3.62
C GLN A 13 7.13 1.71 4.88
N ALA A 14 6.15 0.81 4.83
CA ALA A 14 5.28 0.49 5.97
C ALA A 14 6.04 -0.16 7.12
N SER A 15 7.06 -0.96 6.81
CA SER A 15 7.94 -1.59 7.80
C SER A 15 8.97 -0.64 8.41
N GLY A 16 9.08 0.61 7.91
CA GLY A 16 10.10 1.56 8.33
C GLY A 16 11.51 1.19 7.86
N SER A 17 11.63 0.48 6.74
CA SER A 17 12.92 0.09 6.15
C SER A 17 13.72 1.34 5.74
N ASP A 18 15.01 1.36 6.04
CA ASP A 18 15.94 2.38 5.52
C ASP A 18 16.28 2.16 4.04
N ARG A 19 15.87 1.03 3.47
CA ARG A 19 16.16 0.61 2.09
C ARG A 19 14.93 0.75 1.20
N VAL A 20 14.44 1.98 1.08
CA VAL A 20 13.38 2.37 0.13
C VAL A 20 14.06 2.79 -1.17
N ASP A 21 13.63 2.21 -2.30
CA ASP A 21 14.13 2.54 -3.63
C ASP A 21 12.97 2.69 -4.63
N GLY A 22 13.28 2.87 -5.93
CA GLY A 22 12.27 3.11 -6.97
C GLY A 22 11.20 2.02 -7.12
N ARG A 23 11.37 0.83 -6.51
CA ARG A 23 10.31 -0.19 -6.46
C ARG A 23 9.10 0.26 -5.66
N SER A 24 9.29 1.14 -4.69
CA SER A 24 8.19 1.71 -3.91
C SER A 24 7.26 2.57 -4.78
N ASP A 25 7.80 3.26 -5.79
CA ASP A 25 7.00 4.03 -6.75
C ASP A 25 6.21 3.12 -7.68
N ILE A 26 6.80 2.00 -8.13
CA ILE A 26 6.10 0.98 -8.93
C ILE A 26 4.93 0.38 -8.13
N TYR A 27 5.17 0.11 -6.85
CA TYR A 27 4.13 -0.39 -5.95
C TYR A 27 2.98 0.62 -5.80
N ALA A 28 3.30 1.89 -5.56
CA ALA A 28 2.31 2.96 -5.43
C ALA A 28 1.51 3.15 -6.72
N LEU A 29 2.16 3.10 -7.89
CA LEU A 29 1.51 3.14 -9.20
C LEU A 29 0.55 1.96 -9.38
N GLY A 30 0.93 0.76 -8.95
CA GLY A 30 0.05 -0.42 -8.97
C GLY A 30 -1.20 -0.23 -8.11
N CYS A 31 -1.05 0.32 -6.91
CA CYS A 31 -2.18 0.65 -6.04
C CYS A 31 -3.11 1.69 -6.67
N MET A 32 -2.55 2.74 -7.30
CA MET A 32 -3.34 3.73 -8.02
C MET A 32 -4.07 3.13 -9.22
N LEU A 33 -3.41 2.29 -10.00
CA LEU A 33 -4.05 1.61 -11.14
C LEU A 33 -5.19 0.71 -10.70
N TYR A 34 -5.00 -0.04 -9.61
CA TYR A 34 -6.06 -0.83 -9.00
C TYR A 34 -7.25 0.06 -8.63
N GLU A 35 -7.01 1.17 -7.93
CA GLU A 35 -8.09 2.08 -7.51
C GLU A 35 -8.82 2.71 -8.69
N MET A 36 -8.11 3.08 -9.77
CA MET A 36 -8.75 3.59 -10.97
C MET A 36 -9.71 2.57 -11.61
N LEU A 37 -9.47 1.26 -11.42
CA LEU A 37 -10.29 0.20 -11.97
C LEU A 37 -11.40 -0.24 -11.00
N ALA A 38 -11.09 -0.41 -9.72
CA ALA A 38 -11.99 -0.94 -8.69
C ALA A 38 -12.79 0.15 -7.95
N GLY A 39 -12.39 1.42 -8.07
CA GLY A 39 -12.99 2.56 -7.35
C GLY A 39 -12.48 2.77 -5.93
N GLU A 40 -11.69 1.84 -5.39
CA GLU A 40 -11.06 1.93 -4.07
C GLU A 40 -9.65 1.29 -4.06
N PRO A 41 -8.73 1.70 -3.17
CA PRO A 41 -7.40 1.10 -3.05
C PRO A 41 -7.44 -0.41 -2.73
N PRO A 42 -6.40 -1.18 -3.11
CA PRO A 42 -6.39 -2.64 -2.95
C PRO A 42 -6.39 -3.11 -1.48
N PHE A 43 -5.90 -2.27 -0.57
CA PHE A 43 -5.89 -2.55 0.85
C PHE A 43 -6.49 -1.38 1.61
N SER A 44 -7.57 -1.64 2.34
CA SER A 44 -8.23 -0.72 3.25
C SER A 44 -8.39 -1.36 4.64
N GLY A 45 -8.70 -0.57 5.66
CA GLY A 45 -8.89 -1.09 7.01
C GLY A 45 -9.34 -0.01 8.00
N PRO A 46 -9.87 -0.41 9.17
CA PRO A 46 -10.37 0.53 10.19
C PRO A 46 -9.25 1.33 10.86
N THR A 47 -8.00 0.86 10.80
CA THR A 47 -6.81 1.57 11.28
C THR A 47 -5.67 1.44 10.28
N VAL A 48 -4.67 2.30 10.40
CA VAL A 48 -3.46 2.25 9.57
C VAL A 48 -2.75 0.92 9.77
N GLU A 49 -2.64 0.44 11.01
CA GLU A 49 -2.01 -0.84 11.36
C GLU A 49 -2.73 -2.02 10.72
N ALA A 50 -4.07 -2.03 10.73
CA ALA A 50 -4.86 -3.08 10.09
C ALA A 50 -4.64 -3.10 8.57
N MET A 51 -4.56 -1.93 7.95
CA MET A 51 -4.27 -1.82 6.52
C MET A 51 -2.84 -2.26 6.17
N MET A 52 -1.85 -1.94 7.02
CA MET A 52 -0.48 -2.43 6.84
C MET A 52 -0.37 -3.94 7.03
N ALA A 53 -1.07 -4.49 8.03
CA ALA A 53 -1.11 -5.94 8.25
C ALA A 53 -1.63 -6.67 7.00
N ARG A 54 -2.80 -6.25 6.47
CA ARG A 54 -3.37 -6.82 5.24
C ARG A 54 -2.39 -6.78 4.07
N ARG A 55 -1.69 -5.65 3.89
CA ARG A 55 -0.68 -5.46 2.85
C ARG A 55 0.49 -6.45 2.93
N LEU A 56 0.82 -6.91 4.14
CA LEU A 56 1.93 -7.84 4.39
C LEU A 56 1.49 -9.31 4.36
N THR A 57 0.21 -9.60 4.62
CA THR A 57 -0.28 -10.98 4.82
C THR A 57 -1.29 -11.46 3.80
N GLU A 58 -1.89 -10.57 3.02
CA GLU A 58 -2.98 -10.90 2.09
C GLU A 58 -2.60 -10.49 0.66
N PRO A 59 -3.00 -11.27 -0.36
CA PRO A 59 -2.94 -10.80 -1.74
C PRO A 59 -3.96 -9.66 -1.95
N PRO A 60 -3.72 -8.73 -2.90
CA PRO A 60 -4.75 -7.78 -3.29
C PRO A 60 -5.98 -8.53 -3.83
N PRO A 61 -7.20 -8.04 -3.58
CA PRO A 61 -8.40 -8.63 -4.17
C PRO A 61 -8.34 -8.61 -5.70
N PRO A 62 -9.09 -9.48 -6.40
CA PRO A 62 -9.24 -9.37 -7.86
C PRO A 62 -10.02 -8.11 -8.24
N VAL A 63 -9.65 -7.50 -9.36
CA VAL A 63 -10.37 -6.40 -10.05
C VAL A 63 -11.38 -6.97 -11.03
#